data_AF-A0A922VHN1-F1
#
_entry.id   AF-A0A922VHN1-F1
#
_cell.length_a   1.000
_cell.length_b   1.000
_cell.length_c   1.000
_cell.angle_alpha   90.00
_cell.angle_beta   90.00
_cell.angle_gamma   90.00
#
_symmetry.space_group_name_H-M   'P 1'
#
loop_
_entity.id
_entity.type
_entity.pdbx_description
1 polymer ?
#
loop_
_entity_poly.entity_id
_entity_poly.type
_entity_poly.pdbx_seq_one_letter_code
_entity_poly.pdbx_strand_id
1 'polypeptide(L)' 'SAILDPRETWADKEGYDATAARLVDQFVENFAQFAEHVDDGVRQSAPKVTIPA' A
#
# COMPACT_ATOMS: atom_id res chain seq x y z
N SER A 1 -12.59 9.49 15.51
CA SER A 1 -13.49 9.41 14.34
C SER A 1 -13.05 8.22 13.50
N ALA A 2 -13.92 7.24 13.26
CA ALA A 2 -13.56 5.98 12.56
C ALA A 2 -13.13 6.20 11.10
N ILE A 3 -13.43 7.35 10.50
CA ILE A 3 -13.06 7.69 9.12
C ILE A 3 -11.55 7.89 8.94
N LEU A 4 -10.82 8.19 10.02
CA LEU A 4 -9.36 8.42 9.96
C LEU A 4 -8.56 7.12 9.85
N ASP A 5 -9.17 5.99 10.17
CA ASP A 5 -8.60 4.67 9.95
C ASP A 5 -9.47 3.94 8.91
N PRO A 6 -9.03 3.88 7.64
CA PRO A 6 -9.84 3.29 6.58
C PRO A 6 -10.16 1.82 6.85
N ARG A 7 -9.30 1.07 7.57
CA ARG A 7 -9.60 -0.31 7.97
C ARG A 7 -10.82 -0.36 8.88
N GLU A 8 -11.00 0.63 9.74
CA GLU A 8 -12.15 0.77 10.64
C GLU A 8 -13.48 1.08 9.94
N THR A 9 -13.44 1.43 8.67
CA THR A 9 -14.64 1.67 7.86
C THR A 9 -15.16 0.42 7.14
N TRP A 10 -14.36 -0.66 7.09
CA TRP A 10 -14.73 -1.90 6.42
C TRP A 10 -15.34 -2.90 7.39
N ALA A 11 -16.45 -3.54 6.98
CA ALA A 11 -17.08 -4.62 7.73
C ALA A 11 -16.22 -5.90 7.71
N ASP A 12 -15.62 -6.20 6.55
CA ASP A 12 -14.68 -7.29 6.35
C ASP A 12 -13.24 -6.77 6.38
N LYS A 13 -12.53 -7.07 7.46
CA LYS A 13 -11.14 -6.62 7.68
C LYS A 13 -10.15 -7.39 6.83
N GLU A 14 -10.37 -8.68 6.62
CA GLU A 14 -9.51 -9.50 5.77
C GLU A 14 -9.65 -9.07 4.31
N GLY A 15 -10.88 -8.73 3.88
CA GLY A 15 -11.13 -8.14 2.57
C GLY A 15 -10.44 -6.79 2.37
N TYR A 16 -10.37 -5.95 3.40
CA TYR A 16 -9.57 -4.72 3.38
C TYR A 16 -8.07 -5.04 3.24
N ASP A 17 -7.55 -5.95 4.08
CA ASP A 17 -6.13 -6.29 4.11
C ASP A 17 -5.68 -6.88 2.75
N ALA A 18 -6.49 -7.75 2.12
CA ALA A 18 -6.26 -8.28 0.78
C ALA A 18 -6.31 -7.19 -0.31
N THR A 19 -7.25 -6.25 -0.20
CA THR A 19 -7.37 -5.12 -1.15
C THR A 19 -6.19 -4.17 -1.03
N ALA A 20 -5.76 -3.86 0.19
CA ALA A 20 -4.59 -3.03 0.47
C ALA A 20 -3.32 -3.69 -0.08
N ALA A 21 -3.14 -5.00 0.13
CA ALA A 21 -2.01 -5.75 -0.42
C ALA A 21 -1.96 -5.66 -1.95
N ARG A 22 -3.09 -5.93 -2.62
CA ARG A 22 -3.18 -5.80 -4.08
C ARG A 22 -2.87 -4.38 -4.57
N LEU A 23 -3.31 -3.35 -3.83
CA LEU A 23 -3.03 -1.96 -4.20
C LEU A 23 -1.54 -1.65 -4.11
N VAL A 24 -0.84 -2.16 -3.08
CA VAL A 24 0.62 -2.03 -2.98
C VAL A 24 1.31 -2.66 -4.18
N ASP A 25 0.93 -3.88 -4.55
CA ASP A 25 1.51 -4.58 -5.71
C ASP A 25 1.33 -3.76 -7.00
N GLN A 26 0.11 -3.25 -7.24
CA GLN A 26 -0.16 -2.40 -8.41
C GLN A 26 0.70 -1.13 -8.44
N PHE A 27 0.95 -0.52 -7.28
CA PHE A 27 1.83 0.65 -7.19
C PHE A 27 3.28 0.29 -7.52
N VAL A 28 3.79 -0.82 -6.99
CA VAL A 28 5.17 -1.27 -7.22
C VAL A 28 5.37 -1.66 -8.69
N GLU A 29 4.44 -2.42 -9.27
CA GLU A 29 4.48 -2.83 -10.68
C GLU A 29 4.48 -1.62 -11.62
N ASN A 30 3.57 -0.67 -11.40
CA ASN A 30 3.52 0.56 -12.20
C ASN A 30 4.78 1.42 -12.00
N PHE A 31 5.37 1.43 -10.81
CA PHE A 31 6.56 2.23 -10.51
C PHE A 31 7.85 1.63 -11.11
N ALA A 32 7.89 0.33 -11.41
CA ALA A 32 9.10 -0.37 -11.83
C ALA A 32 9.81 0.30 -13.04
N GLN A 33 9.05 0.82 -14.01
CA GLN A 33 9.61 1.51 -15.18
C GLN A 33 10.29 2.85 -14.86
N PHE A 34 10.06 3.41 -13.68
CA PHE A 34 10.65 4.67 -13.22
C PHE A 34 11.79 4.47 -12.22
N ALA A 35 12.02 3.23 -11.75
CA ALA A 35 12.92 2.95 -10.64
C ALA A 35 14.37 3.41 -10.89
N GLU A 36 14.87 3.32 -12.13
CA GLU A 36 16.23 3.78 -12.48
C GLU A 36 16.34 5.31 -12.59
N HIS A 37 15.22 6.02 -12.67
CA HIS A 37 15.17 7.46 -12.92
C HIS A 37 14.95 8.31 -11.66
N VAL A 38 14.79 7.67 -10.50
CA VAL A 38 14.56 8.35 -9.22
C VAL A 38 15.74 8.18 -8.27
N ASP A 39 15.86 9.06 -7.30
CA ASP A 39 16.82 8.88 -6.21
C ASP A 39 16.36 7.82 -5.20
N ASP A 40 17.29 7.44 -4.31
CA ASP A 40 17.05 6.43 -3.29
C ASP A 40 15.97 6.82 -2.29
N GLY A 41 15.77 8.11 -1.99
CA GLY A 41 14.71 8.56 -1.10
C GLY A 41 13.33 8.24 -1.63
N VAL A 42 13.13 8.41 -2.94
CA VAL A 42 11.89 8.00 -3.62
C VAL A 42 11.73 6.47 -3.61
N ARG A 43 12.78 5.71 -3.97
CA ARG A 43 12.72 4.23 -3.97
C ARG A 43 12.39 3.66 -2.59
N GLN A 44 12.98 4.22 -1.54
CA GLN A 44 12.78 3.77 -0.16
C GLN A 44 11.41 4.12 0.40
N SER A 45 10.70 5.05 -0.25
CA SER A 45 9.33 5.44 0.11
C SER A 45 8.26 4.52 -0.50
N ALA A 46 8.66 3.41 -1.13
CA ALA A 46 7.72 2.43 -1.66
C ALA A 46 6.73 1.95 -0.58
N PRO A 47 5.43 1.88 -0.90
CA PRO A 47 4.44 1.36 0.03
C PRO A 47 4.74 -0.10 0.37
N LYS A 48 4.41 -0.51 1.59
CA LYS A 48 4.62 -1.88 2.09
C LYS A 48 3.31 -2.41 2.61
N VAL A 49 3.08 -3.71 2.42
CA VAL A 49 1.96 -4.39 3.06
C VAL A 49 2.24 -4.46 4.57
N THR A 50 1.59 -3.59 5.34
CA THR A 50 1.52 -3.71 6.79
C THR A 50 0.34 -4.59 7.14
N ILE A 51 0.62 -5.85 7.49
CA ILE A 51 -0.37 -6.72 8.13
C ILE A 51 -0.39 -6.32 9.61
N PRO A 52 -1.48 -5.76 10.14
CA PRO A 52 -1.58 -5.51 11.58
C PRO A 52 -1.58 -6.86 12.32
N ALA A 53 -0.78 -6.94 13.39
CA ALA A 53 -0.63 -8.14 14.23
C ALA A 53 -1.92 -8.51 14.97
#